data_AF-W7Y918-F1
#
_entry.id   AF-W7Y918-F1
#
_cell.length_a   1.000
_cell.length_b   1.000
_cell.length_c   1.000
_cell.angle_alpha   90.00
_cell.angle_beta   90.00
_cell.angle_gamma   90.00
#
_symmetry.space_group_name_H-M   'P 1'
#
loop_
_entity.id
_entity.type
_entity.pdbx_description
1 polymer ?
#
loop_
_entity_poly.entity_id
_entity_poly.type
_entity_poly.pdbx_seq_one_letter_code
_entity_poly.pdbx_strand_id
1 'polypeptide(L)'
;MDEQVKRYYKLKQQQKEIEQSIKELRDQITTFCESQGEKEVEVGAYRVKLVHQYRKEYDDAKLYDALPDPDVWRLLSKVDSSKVTSLIQLKVIPEERIKDTYSLKQVTLLHVDKK
;
A
#
# COMPACT_ATOMS: atom_id res chain seq x y z
N MET A 1 16.04 13.24 32.78
CA MET A 1 15.62 13.65 31.41
C MET A 1 16.65 13.28 30.35
N ASP A 2 17.93 13.62 30.52
CA ASP A 2 18.98 13.35 29.52
C ASP A 2 19.12 11.86 29.15
N GLU A 3 19.12 10.95 30.14
CA GLU A 3 19.16 9.50 29.89
C GLU A 3 17.90 8.98 29.17
N GLN A 4 16.73 9.56 29.44
CA GLN A 4 15.48 9.18 28.80
C GLN A 4 15.48 9.58 27.32
N VAL A 5 15.97 10.78 27.00
CA VAL A 5 16.11 11.26 25.62
C VAL A 5 17.13 10.41 24.85
N LYS A 6 18.27 10.09 25.45
CA LYS A 6 19.27 9.18 24.84
C LYS A 6 18.69 7.80 24.58
N ARG A 7 17.95 7.23 25.54
CA ARG A 7 17.29 5.93 25.37
C ARG A 7 16.22 5.98 24.28
N TYR A 8 15.42 7.04 24.22
CA TYR A 8 14.43 7.24 23.16
C TYR A 8 15.09 7.29 21.78
N TYR A 9 16.16 8.07 21.63
CA TYR A 9 16.89 8.17 20.36
C TYR A 9 17.43 6.82 19.90
N LYS A 10 18.05 6.05 20.81
CA LYS A 10 18.55 4.71 20.50
C LYS A 10 17.43 3.75 20.09
N LEU A 11 16.30 3.76 20.79
CA LEU A 11 15.13 2.96 20.42
C LEU A 11 14.59 3.35 19.04
N LYS A 12 14.58 4.65 18.70
CA LYS A 12 14.20 5.12 17.36
C LYS A 12 15.16 4.66 16.27
N GLN A 13 16.46 4.60 16.57
CA GLN A 13 17.44 4.07 15.63
C GLN A 13 17.26 2.56 15.41
N GLN A 14 17.10 1.80 16.50
CA GLN A 14 16.79 0.37 16.43
C GLN A 14 15.47 0.09 15.71
N GLN A 15 14.44 0.92 15.91
CA GLN A 15 13.19 0.84 15.17
C GLN A 15 13.44 0.91 13.66
N LYS A 16 14.25 1.87 13.19
CA LYS A 16 14.59 2.00 11.77
C LYS A 16 15.34 0.78 11.23
N GLU A 17 16.30 0.26 12.00
CA GLU A 17 17.06 -0.93 11.61
C GLU A 17 16.16 -2.18 11.52
N ILE A 18 15.24 -2.35 12.47
CA ILE A 18 14.25 -3.44 12.46
C ILE A 18 13.29 -3.29 11.27
N GLU A 19 12.77 -2.09 11.01
CA GLU A 19 11.90 -1.83 9.87
C GLU A 19 12.60 -2.14 8.54
N GLN A 20 13.88 -1.77 8.41
CA GLN A 20 14.68 -2.11 7.24
C GLN A 20 14.90 -3.62 7.11
N SER A 21 15.24 -4.30 8.21
CA SER A 21 15.46 -5.75 8.23
C SER A 21 14.18 -6.54 7.87
N ILE A 22 13.03 -6.09 8.37
CA ILE A 22 11.71 -6.66 8.03
C ILE A 22 11.43 -6.48 6.53
N LYS A 23 11.74 -5.31 5.98
CA LYS A 23 11.56 -5.04 4.54
C LYS A 23 12.42 -5.97 3.69
N GLU A 24 13.71 -6.10 4.03
CA GLU A 24 14.64 -6.98 3.31
C GLU A 24 14.20 -8.45 3.38
N LEU A 25 13.78 -8.92 4.56
CA LEU A 25 13.25 -10.28 4.72
C LEU A 25 11.98 -10.50 3.91
N ARG A 26 11.07 -9.53 3.90
CA ARG A 26 9.85 -9.60 3.08
C ARG A 26 10.19 -9.74 1.60
N ASP A 27 11.14 -8.95 1.10
CA ASP A 27 11.56 -9.00 -0.29
C ASP A 27 12.17 -10.37 -0.62
N GLN A 28 13.04 -10.90 0.25
CA GLN A 28 13.62 -12.24 0.10
C GLN A 28 12.56 -13.36 0.07
N ILE A 29 11.59 -13.34 0.99
CA ILE A 29 10.52 -14.35 1.05
C ILE A 29 9.62 -14.24 -0.18
N THR A 30 9.32 -13.01 -0.60
CA THR A 30 8.48 -12.77 -1.79
C THR A 30 9.18 -13.30 -3.05
N THR A 31 10.47 -12.98 -3.26
CA THR A 31 11.26 -13.52 -4.38
C THR A 31 11.34 -15.04 -4.34
N PHE A 32 11.51 -15.64 -3.16
CA PHE A 32 11.52 -17.09 -3.01
C PHE A 32 10.18 -17.71 -3.43
N CYS A 33 9.06 -17.21 -2.92
CA CYS A 33 7.73 -17.70 -3.30
C CYS A 33 7.41 -17.46 -4.79
N GLU A 34 7.78 -16.31 -5.35
CA GLU A 34 7.63 -16.01 -6.78
C GLU A 34 8.46 -16.97 -7.65
N SER A 35 9.67 -17.34 -7.21
CA SER A 35 10.52 -18.31 -7.93
C SER A 35 9.95 -19.72 -7.95
N GLN A 36 9.15 -20.10 -6.96
CA GLN A 36 8.46 -21.40 -6.94
C GLN A 36 7.15 -21.39 -7.74
N GLY A 37 6.64 -20.21 -8.12
CA GLY A 37 5.34 -20.08 -8.79
C GLY A 37 4.14 -20.41 -7.88
N GLU A 38 4.38 -20.68 -6.60
CA GLU A 38 3.36 -21.05 -5.62
C GLU A 38 2.89 -19.81 -4.87
N LYS A 39 1.57 -19.58 -4.85
CA LYS A 39 0.96 -18.47 -4.09
C LYS A 39 0.94 -18.73 -2.59
N GLU A 40 1.23 -19.95 -2.18
CA GLU A 40 1.19 -20.40 -0.81
C GLU A 40 2.22 -21.49 -0.58
N VAL A 41 3.06 -21.34 0.44
CA VAL A 41 4.12 -22.28 0.77
C VAL A 41 4.10 -22.55 2.27
N GLU A 42 4.25 -23.81 2.65
CA GLU A 42 4.45 -24.19 4.04
C GLU A 42 5.95 -24.33 4.34
N VAL A 43 6.44 -23.56 5.32
CA VAL A 43 7.83 -23.59 5.76
C VAL A 43 7.85 -23.93 7.25
N GLY A 44 8.07 -25.20 7.57
CA GLY A 44 8.06 -25.71 8.95
C GLY A 44 6.72 -25.48 9.64
N ALA A 45 6.71 -24.69 10.72
CA ALA A 45 5.50 -24.34 11.47
C ALA A 45 4.78 -23.07 10.95
N TYR A 46 5.21 -22.52 9.82
CA TYR A 46 4.67 -21.27 9.28
C TYR A 46 4.02 -21.52 7.92
N ARG A 47 2.86 -20.90 7.71
CA ARG A 47 2.17 -20.82 6.43
C ARG A 47 2.42 -19.45 5.82
N VAL A 48 3.04 -19.42 4.65
CA VAL A 48 3.35 -18.19 3.92
C VAL A 48 2.41 -18.09 2.73
N LYS A 49 1.72 -16.96 2.59
CA LYS A 49 0.80 -16.70 1.48
C LYS A 49 1.11 -15.37 0.81
N LEU A 50 1.29 -15.41 -0.51
CA LEU A 50 1.37 -14.22 -1.35
C LEU A 50 -0.03 -13.86 -1.85
N VAL A 51 -0.53 -12.70 -1.44
CA VAL A 51 -1.81 -12.15 -1.91
C VAL A 51 -1.51 -10.97 -2.82
N HIS A 52 -1.82 -11.12 -4.11
CA HIS A 52 -1.78 -10.00 -5.04
C HIS A 52 -3.04 -9.16 -4.88
N GLN A 53 -2.84 -7.89 -4.52
CA GLN A 53 -3.89 -6.89 -4.51
C GLN A 53 -3.66 -5.90 -5.65
N TYR A 54 -4.73 -5.45 -6.29
CA TYR A 54 -4.65 -4.37 -7.25
C TYR A 54 -5.03 -3.07 -6.57
N ARG A 55 -4.09 -2.13 -6.51
CA ARG A 55 -4.35 -0.78 -6.02
C ARG A 55 -4.53 0.16 -7.20
N LYS A 56 -5.60 0.96 -7.18
CA LYS A 56 -5.80 2.06 -8.14
C LYS A 56 -4.82 3.18 -7.80
N GLU A 57 -3.84 3.42 -8.67
CA GLU A 57 -3.00 4.62 -8.66
C GLU A 57 -3.57 5.60 -9.68
N TYR A 58 -4.20 6.66 -9.17
CA TYR A 58 -4.80 7.70 -9.97
C TYR A 58 -3.75 8.72 -10.44
N ASP A 59 -3.87 9.18 -11.67
CA ASP A 59 -3.09 10.24 -12.29
C ASP A 59 -3.79 11.58 -12.01
N ASP A 60 -3.08 12.50 -11.35
CA ASP A 60 -3.61 13.79 -10.94
C ASP A 60 -4.13 14.62 -12.13
N ALA A 61 -3.41 14.64 -13.26
CA ALA A 61 -3.80 15.43 -14.41
C ALA A 61 -5.05 14.86 -15.08
N LYS A 62 -5.06 13.54 -15.30
CA LYS A 62 -6.23 12.86 -15.90
C LYS A 62 -7.45 12.89 -14.99
N LEU A 63 -7.24 12.75 -13.68
CA LEU A 63 -8.33 12.81 -12.71
C LEU A 63 -8.91 14.23 -12.66
N TYR A 64 -8.08 15.27 -12.69
CA TYR A 64 -8.54 16.65 -12.78
C TYR A 64 -9.43 16.89 -14.00
N ASP A 65 -8.98 16.46 -15.18
CA ASP A 65 -9.73 16.63 -16.44
C ASP A 65 -11.06 15.86 -16.45
N ALA A 66 -11.13 14.73 -15.73
CA ALA A 66 -12.33 13.91 -15.64
C ALA A 66 -13.37 14.43 -14.64
N LEU A 67 -12.99 15.33 -13.72
CA LEU A 67 -13.90 15.82 -12.70
C LEU A 67 -14.91 16.82 -13.27
N PRO A 68 -16.19 16.71 -12.87
CA PRO A 68 -17.23 17.62 -13.34
C PRO A 68 -17.09 19.05 -12.80
N ASP A 69 -16.47 19.22 -11.62
CA ASP A 69 -16.47 20.47 -10.87
C ASP A 69 -15.09 20.73 -10.23
N PRO A 70 -14.48 21.90 -10.48
CA PRO A 70 -13.25 22.35 -9.81
C PRO A 70 -13.31 22.33 -8.28
N ASP A 71 -14.47 22.52 -7.66
CA ASP A 71 -14.63 22.48 -6.21
C ASP A 71 -14.48 21.07 -5.65
N VAL A 72 -14.87 20.04 -6.41
CA VAL A 72 -14.63 18.63 -6.06
C VAL A 72 -13.14 18.32 -6.06
N TRP A 73 -12.37 18.93 -6.97
CA TRP A 73 -10.91 18.81 -6.97
C TRP A 73 -10.26 19.46 -5.73
N ARG A 74 -10.78 20.61 -5.29
CA ARG A 74 -10.29 21.27 -4.07
C ARG A 74 -10.43 20.39 -2.83
N LEU A 75 -11.51 19.59 -2.74
CA LEU A 75 -11.71 18.61 -1.66
C LEU A 75 -10.65 17.51 -1.64
N LEU A 76 -10.12 17.14 -2.82
CA LEU A 76 -9.06 16.14 -2.91
C LEU A 76 -7.73 16.71 -2.41
N SER A 77 -7.38 17.96 -2.75
CA SER A 77 -6.13 18.68 -2.42
C SER A 77 -4.82 18.00 -2.90
N LYS A 78 -4.79 16.67 -2.85
CA LYS A 78 -3.83 15.74 -3.43
C LYS A 78 -4.58 14.45 -3.73
N VAL A 79 -4.25 13.78 -4.82
CA VAL A 79 -4.85 12.50 -5.17
C VAL A 79 -4.54 11.45 -4.11
N ASP A 80 -5.60 10.95 -3.49
CA ASP A 80 -5.56 9.83 -2.57
C ASP A 80 -6.66 8.85 -2.97
N SER A 81 -6.25 7.60 -3.23
CA SER A 81 -7.15 6.49 -3.56
C SER A 81 -8.32 6.33 -2.59
N SER A 82 -8.11 6.62 -1.30
CA SER A 82 -9.15 6.54 -0.27
C SER A 82 -10.21 7.63 -0.44
N LYS A 83 -9.79 8.88 -0.66
CA LYS A 83 -10.70 10.01 -0.88
C LYS A 83 -11.50 9.86 -2.17
N VAL A 84 -10.86 9.42 -3.25
CA VAL A 84 -11.54 9.17 -4.53
C VAL A 84 -12.60 8.07 -4.35
N THR A 85 -12.27 7.00 -3.62
CA THR A 85 -13.23 5.93 -3.29
C THR A 85 -14.43 6.47 -2.50
N SER A 86 -14.19 7.30 -1.48
CA SER A 86 -15.27 7.92 -0.70
C SER A 86 -16.19 8.79 -1.56
N LEU A 87 -15.65 9.57 -2.50
CA LEU A 87 -16.45 10.42 -3.39
C LEU A 87 -17.31 9.61 -4.37
N ILE A 88 -16.82 8.46 -4.85
CA ILE A 88 -17.62 7.52 -5.65
C ILE A 88 -18.75 6.92 -4.81
N GLN A 89 -18.44 6.47 -3.58
CA GLN A 89 -19.43 5.90 -2.66
C GLN A 89 -20.53 6.90 -2.28
N LEU A 90 -20.16 8.16 -2.11
CA LEU A 90 -21.08 9.27 -1.88
C LEU A 90 -21.82 9.73 -3.15
N LYS A 91 -21.59 9.08 -4.29
CA LYS A 91 -22.17 9.38 -5.61
C LYS A 91 -21.90 10.80 -6.10
N VAL A 92 -20.82 11.42 -5.60
CA VAL A 92 -20.37 12.77 -6.03
C VAL A 92 -19.68 12.68 -7.39
N ILE A 93 -18.94 11.60 -7.63
CA ILE A 93 -18.26 11.34 -8.91
C ILE A 93 -18.75 9.98 -9.46
N PRO A 94 -19.23 9.91 -10.71
CA PRO A 94 -19.55 8.64 -11.34
C PRO A 94 -18.27 7.85 -11.66
N GLU A 95 -18.25 6.56 -11.31
CA GLU A 95 -17.07 5.70 -11.50
C GLU A 95 -16.61 5.62 -12.97
N GLU A 96 -17.56 5.70 -13.91
CA GLU A 96 -17.27 5.64 -15.35
C GLU A 96 -16.33 6.76 -15.81
N ARG A 97 -16.44 7.97 -15.23
CA ARG A 97 -15.61 9.10 -15.65
C ARG A 97 -14.15 8.96 -15.27
N ILE A 98 -13.86 8.23 -14.19
CA ILE A 98 -12.52 8.11 -13.65
C ILE A 98 -11.86 6.78 -14.03
N LYS A 99 -12.52 5.95 -14.84
CA LYS A 99 -12.03 4.62 -15.21
C LYS A 99 -10.68 4.66 -15.92
N ASP A 100 -10.44 5.68 -16.73
CA ASP A 100 -9.20 5.87 -17.50
C ASP A 100 -8.19 6.80 -16.81
N THR A 101 -8.49 7.23 -15.59
CA THR A 101 -7.63 8.13 -14.81
C THR A 101 -6.77 7.39 -13.81
N TYR A 102 -6.92 6.07 -13.67
CA TYR A 102 -6.05 5.25 -12.84
C TYR A 102 -5.40 4.11 -13.60
N SER A 103 -4.22 3.73 -13.12
CA SER A 103 -3.60 2.46 -13.43
C SER A 103 -3.79 1.48 -12.27
N LEU A 104 -3.92 0.20 -12.59
CA LEU A 104 -3.92 -0.86 -11.59
C LEU A 104 -2.48 -1.27 -11.32
N LYS A 105 -1.99 -0.95 -10.13
CA LYS A 105 -0.70 -1.44 -9.67
C LYS A 105 -0.90 -2.71 -8.86
N GLN A 106 -0.24 -3.78 -9.28
CA GLN A 106 -0.19 -5.00 -8.51
C GLN A 106 0.74 -4.81 -7.31
N VAL A 107 0.21 -5.04 -6.12
CA VAL A 107 0.95 -5.03 -4.87
C VAL A 107 0.89 -6.44 -4.30
N THR A 108 2.06 -7.02 -4.02
CA THR A 108 2.14 -8.33 -3.38
C THR A 108 2.18 -8.15 -1.87
N LEU A 109 1.17 -8.64 -1.17
CA LEU A 109 1.13 -8.73 0.29
C LEU A 109 1.64 -10.10 0.72
N LEU A 110 2.64 -10.07 1.61
CA LEU A 110 3.15 -11.25 2.30
C LEU A 110 2.35 -11.45 3.59
N HIS A 111 1.62 -12.57 3.68
CA HIS A 111 0.98 -13.02 4.90
C HIS A 111 1.77 -14.21 5.46
N VAL A 112 2.13 -14.15 6.74
CA VAL A 112 2.81 -15.23 7.45
C VAL A 112 2.00 -15.56 8.69
N ASP A 113 1.41 -16.75 8.72
CA ASP A 113 0.65 -17.27 9.84
C ASP A 113 1.42 -18.41 10.50
N LYS A 114 1.40 -18.47 11.83
CA LYS A 114 1.93 -19.62 12.57
C LYS A 114 0.82 -20.67 12.68
N LYS A 115 1.14 -21.93 12.35
CA LYS A 115 0.26 -23.08 12.59
C LYS A 115 0.08 -23.35 14.08
#